data_AF-A0A925H826-F1
#
_entry.id   AF-A0A925H826-F1
#
_cell.length_a   1.000
_cell.length_b   1.000
_cell.length_c   1.000
_cell.angle_alpha   90.00
_cell.angle_beta   90.00
_cell.angle_gamma   90.00
#
_symmetry.space_group_name_H-M   'P 1'
#
loop_
_entity.id
_entity.type
_entity.pdbx_description
1 polymer ?
#
loop_
_entity_poly.entity_id
_entity_poly.type
_entity_poly.pdbx_seq_one_letter_code
_entity_poly.pdbx_strand_id
1 'polypeptide(L)'
;MSNAEAASASNQMPAPARINYFNYFTEVEDAFIRRRGKHLLLSPMDWALIESWKEMGVPLHVALRGIERAFDSHASRPRKRSVKSLMYCQEEVEAQFAEWLETQRGASATATEAGDGEKDAAKADEGRGLPFPRTVIAAHLADSRAALGRALEARRGRAGEEEVCEALARAATRLEELASDFERAARPDAEQLESSLTDLESLLDRALRSSLSADALEEMRAEAAEQLRAYRSRMERATYEQTLDNLSAKALREAARVPRLSLFYL
;
A
#
# COMPACT_ATOMS: atom_id res chain seq x y z
N MET A 1 24.27 33.56 36.80
CA MET A 1 22.81 33.49 36.58
C MET A 1 22.54 34.21 35.26
N SER A 2 22.82 33.57 34.13
CA SER A 2 21.98 32.61 33.38
C SER A 2 20.98 33.35 32.47
N ASN A 3 21.44 33.72 31.28
CA ASN A 3 20.59 33.85 30.09
C ASN A 3 21.08 32.77 29.10
N ALA A 4 20.78 31.52 29.47
CA ALA A 4 20.58 30.46 28.49
C ALA A 4 19.18 30.65 27.88
N GLU A 5 18.97 30.11 26.68
CA GLU A 5 17.68 30.05 25.96
C GLU A 5 17.27 31.31 25.18
N ALA A 6 17.92 31.51 24.03
CA ALA A 6 17.25 32.09 22.88
C ALA A 6 17.75 31.42 21.59
N ALA A 7 17.02 30.37 21.20
CA ALA A 7 16.74 30.00 19.83
C ALA A 7 17.93 29.69 18.90
N SER A 8 18.61 28.56 19.17
CA SER A 8 19.03 27.67 18.07
C SER A 8 17.78 27.11 17.40
N ALA A 9 17.15 27.90 16.53
CA ALA A 9 16.18 27.41 15.57
C ALA A 9 16.95 26.68 14.46
N SER A 10 17.41 25.47 14.77
CA SER A 10 17.79 24.50 13.76
C SER A 10 16.56 24.27 12.90
N ASN A 11 16.56 24.88 11.71
CA ASN A 11 15.58 24.66 10.66
C ASN A 11 15.72 23.20 10.18
N GLN A 12 15.16 22.27 10.94
CA GLN A 12 15.07 20.88 10.58
C GLN A 12 13.88 20.76 9.63
N MET A 13 14.15 20.93 8.33
CA MET A 13 13.20 20.53 7.30
C MET A 13 12.80 19.08 7.57
N PRO A 14 11.51 18.74 7.58
CA PRO A 14 11.09 17.35 7.68
C PRO A 14 11.73 16.60 6.51
N ALA A 15 12.48 15.54 6.82
CA ALA A 15 13.01 14.65 5.80
C ALA A 15 11.82 14.23 4.91
N PRO A 16 11.96 14.29 3.56
CA PRO A 16 10.88 13.84 2.70
C PRO A 16 10.56 12.41 3.13
N ALA A 17 9.29 12.17 3.51
CA ALA A 17 8.79 10.86 3.83
C ALA A 17 9.32 9.93 2.75
N ARG A 18 10.13 8.92 3.13
CA ARG A 18 10.73 7.99 2.18
C ARG A 18 9.57 7.21 1.57
N ILE A 19 8.98 7.75 0.50
CA ILE A 19 8.02 7.06 -0.35
C ILE A 19 8.77 5.81 -0.79
N ASN A 20 8.35 4.68 -0.26
CA ASN A 20 9.03 3.41 -0.41
C ASN A 20 9.15 3.13 -1.91
N TYR A 21 10.36 3.28 -2.44
CA TYR A 21 10.67 3.49 -3.88
C TYR A 21 10.04 2.43 -4.78
N PHE A 22 9.78 1.25 -4.20
CA PHE A 22 9.26 0.03 -4.82
C PHE A 22 7.76 -0.22 -4.69
N ASN A 23 7.14 0.21 -3.59
CA ASN A 23 5.69 0.07 -3.46
C ASN A 23 5.00 0.91 -4.54
N TYR A 24 5.55 2.08 -4.88
CA TYR A 24 4.90 2.93 -5.88
C TYR A 24 4.72 2.24 -7.25
N PHE A 25 5.76 1.58 -7.75
CA PHE A 25 5.77 0.99 -9.09
C PHE A 25 4.98 -0.32 -9.16
N THR A 26 5.20 -1.22 -8.21
CA THR A 26 4.53 -2.52 -8.18
C THR A 26 3.04 -2.37 -7.93
N GLU A 27 2.64 -1.43 -7.05
CA GLU A 27 1.21 -1.22 -6.75
C GLU A 27 0.47 -0.59 -7.94
N VAL A 28 1.12 0.32 -8.67
CA VAL A 28 0.56 0.87 -9.91
C VAL A 28 0.42 -0.21 -11.00
N GLU A 29 1.39 -1.10 -11.13
CA GLU A 29 1.31 -2.26 -12.03
C GLU A 29 0.17 -3.22 -11.64
N ASP A 30 0.10 -3.61 -10.37
CA ASP A 30 -0.90 -4.56 -9.87
C ASP A 30 -2.32 -4.01 -10.04
N ALA A 31 -2.55 -2.73 -9.74
CA ALA A 31 -3.85 -2.09 -9.97
C ALA A 31 -4.24 -2.07 -11.44
N PHE A 32 -3.28 -1.79 -12.34
CA PHE A 32 -3.52 -1.80 -13.78
C PHE A 32 -3.82 -3.21 -14.31
N ILE A 33 -3.06 -4.23 -13.88
CA ILE A 33 -3.27 -5.63 -14.28
C ILE A 33 -4.62 -6.16 -13.78
N ARG A 34 -4.94 -5.90 -12.49
CA ARG A 34 -6.18 -6.32 -11.85
C ARG A 34 -7.40 -5.82 -12.62
N ARG A 35 -7.42 -4.55 -13.02
CA ARG A 35 -8.57 -3.95 -13.71
C ARG A 35 -8.68 -4.34 -15.18
N ARG A 36 -7.55 -4.63 -15.82
CA ARG A 36 -7.48 -5.03 -17.24
C ARG A 36 -7.88 -6.50 -17.48
N GLY A 37 -7.77 -7.37 -16.46
CA GLY A 37 -8.22 -8.77 -16.52
C GLY A 37 -7.47 -9.66 -17.53
N LYS A 38 -6.34 -9.18 -18.06
CA LYS A 38 -5.43 -9.93 -18.95
C LYS A 38 -4.00 -9.72 -18.48
N HIS A 39 -3.25 -10.80 -18.33
CA HIS A 39 -1.88 -10.84 -17.81
C HIS A 39 -0.85 -10.30 -18.84
N LEU A 40 -1.07 -9.09 -19.37
CA LEU A 40 -0.08 -8.38 -20.19
C LEU A 40 0.65 -7.38 -19.30
N LEU A 41 1.96 -7.58 -19.22
CA LEU A 41 2.91 -6.73 -18.51
C LEU A 41 2.91 -5.31 -19.09
N LEU A 42 3.36 -4.33 -18.28
CA LEU A 42 3.46 -2.94 -18.68
C LEU A 42 4.47 -2.73 -19.82
N SER A 43 4.14 -1.80 -20.74
CA SER A 43 5.06 -1.39 -21.80
C SER A 43 6.26 -0.61 -21.23
N PRO A 44 7.44 -0.60 -21.87
CA PRO A 44 8.54 0.30 -21.47
C PRO A 44 8.14 1.77 -21.35
N MET A 45 7.17 2.22 -22.16
CA MET A 45 6.62 3.57 -22.08
C MET A 45 5.71 3.78 -20.87
N ASP A 46 5.01 2.73 -20.42
CA ASP A 46 4.19 2.78 -19.21
C ASP A 46 5.09 2.87 -17.96
N TRP A 47 6.24 2.18 -17.96
CA TRP A 47 7.22 2.28 -16.88
C TRP A 47 7.81 3.70 -16.73
N ALA A 48 8.19 4.32 -17.86
CA ALA A 48 8.66 5.70 -17.87
C ALA A 48 7.58 6.69 -17.38
N LEU A 49 6.31 6.39 -17.65
CA LEU A 49 5.19 7.20 -17.16
C LEU A 49 5.04 7.10 -15.63
N ILE A 50 5.13 5.91 -15.05
CA ILE A 50 5.08 5.73 -13.59
C ILE A 50 6.27 6.44 -12.92
N GLU A 51 7.45 6.39 -13.53
CA GLU A 51 8.63 7.12 -13.07
C GLU A 51 8.38 8.64 -13.08
N SER A 52 7.80 9.18 -14.14
CA SER A 52 7.44 10.60 -14.21
C SER A 52 6.45 11.03 -13.12
N TRP A 53 5.43 10.21 -12.82
CA TRP A 53 4.48 10.50 -11.74
C TRP A 53 5.16 10.57 -10.39
N LYS A 54 6.09 9.64 -10.15
CA LYS A 54 6.88 9.63 -8.93
C LYS A 54 7.81 10.84 -8.81
N GLU A 55 8.51 11.21 -9.88
CA GLU A 55 9.36 12.41 -9.90
C GLU A 55 8.56 13.69 -9.65
N MET A 56 7.33 13.75 -10.15
CA MET A 56 6.38 14.84 -9.89
C MET A 56 5.81 14.83 -8.46
N GLY A 57 6.10 13.80 -7.66
CA GLY A 57 5.63 13.66 -6.29
C GLY A 57 4.16 13.24 -6.18
N VAL A 58 3.61 12.60 -7.21
CA VAL A 58 2.25 12.05 -7.18
C VAL A 58 2.17 10.97 -6.08
N PRO A 59 1.26 11.10 -5.11
CA PRO A 59 1.07 10.07 -4.09
C PRO A 59 0.50 8.78 -4.69
N LEU A 60 0.88 7.62 -4.15
CA LEU A 60 0.44 6.32 -4.68
C LEU A 60 -1.08 6.21 -4.80
N HIS A 61 -1.81 6.55 -3.73
CA HIS A 61 -3.28 6.50 -3.73
C HIS A 61 -3.93 7.38 -4.82
N VAL A 62 -3.29 8.49 -5.20
CA VAL A 62 -3.75 9.37 -6.29
C VAL A 62 -3.57 8.69 -7.64
N ALA A 63 -2.42 8.06 -7.86
CA ALA A 63 -2.15 7.30 -9.08
C ALA A 63 -3.10 6.10 -9.23
N LEU A 64 -3.31 5.33 -8.16
CA LEU A 64 -4.26 4.19 -8.16
C LEU A 64 -5.69 4.66 -8.48
N ARG A 65 -6.14 5.73 -7.81
CA ARG A 65 -7.48 6.29 -8.03
C ARG A 65 -7.67 6.82 -9.45
N GLY A 66 -6.66 7.47 -10.03
CA GLY A 66 -6.69 7.93 -11.42
C GLY A 66 -6.79 6.76 -12.41
N ILE A 67 -6.05 5.67 -12.16
CA ILE A 67 -6.14 4.45 -12.96
C ILE A 67 -7.55 3.85 -12.89
N GLU A 68 -8.12 3.70 -11.69
CA GLU A 68 -9.48 3.19 -11.52
C GLU A 68 -10.53 4.03 -12.25
N ARG A 69 -10.50 5.36 -12.06
CA ARG A 69 -11.41 6.29 -12.75
C ARG A 69 -11.31 6.21 -14.27
N ALA A 70 -10.10 6.08 -14.80
CA ALA A 70 -9.89 5.90 -16.24
C ALA A 70 -10.59 4.63 -16.76
N PHE A 71 -10.49 3.53 -16.03
CA PHE A 71 -11.17 2.27 -16.40
C PHE A 71 -12.68 2.35 -16.25
N ASP A 72 -13.20 3.02 -15.21
CA ASP A 72 -14.65 3.19 -15.01
C ASP A 72 -15.26 4.11 -16.08
N SER A 73 -14.56 5.19 -16.44
CA SER A 73 -14.89 6.07 -17.57
C SER A 73 -14.85 5.33 -18.91
N HIS A 74 -13.92 4.39 -19.08
CA HIS A 74 -13.87 3.53 -20.25
C HIS A 74 -15.03 2.51 -20.28
N ALA A 75 -15.39 1.92 -19.14
CA ALA A 75 -16.47 0.94 -19.01
C ALA A 75 -17.87 1.55 -19.20
N SER A 76 -18.05 2.83 -18.85
CA SER A 76 -19.33 3.54 -19.03
C SER A 76 -19.70 3.80 -20.50
N ARG A 77 -18.75 3.66 -21.45
CA ARG A 77 -18.97 3.83 -22.88
C ARG A 77 -18.91 2.48 -23.61
N PRO A 78 -19.88 2.12 -24.46
CA PRO A 78 -19.88 0.84 -25.18
C PRO A 78 -18.80 0.85 -26.29
N ARG A 79 -17.56 0.49 -25.93
CA ARG A 79 -16.42 0.41 -26.85
C ARG A 79 -15.95 -1.04 -27.00
N LYS A 80 -15.66 -1.45 -28.24
CA LYS A 80 -15.16 -2.80 -28.57
C LYS A 80 -13.68 -3.03 -28.22
N ARG A 81 -12.93 -1.99 -27.86
CA ARG A 81 -11.46 -2.06 -27.64
C ARG A 81 -11.18 -1.91 -26.16
N SER A 82 -10.28 -2.74 -25.63
CA SER A 82 -9.79 -2.65 -24.24
C SER A 82 -8.69 -1.60 -24.10
N VAL A 83 -8.52 -1.03 -22.91
CA VAL A 83 -7.35 -0.23 -22.54
C VAL A 83 -6.10 -1.11 -22.59
N LYS A 84 -5.03 -0.63 -23.23
CA LYS A 84 -3.81 -1.42 -23.50
C LYS A 84 -2.54 -0.88 -22.83
N SER A 85 -2.56 0.35 -22.34
CA SER A 85 -1.39 1.07 -21.82
C SER A 85 -1.84 2.10 -20.76
N LEU A 86 -0.97 2.36 -19.79
CA LEU A 86 -1.15 3.37 -18.73
C LEU A 86 -1.21 4.80 -19.29
N MET A 87 -0.72 5.03 -20.51
CA MET A 87 -0.89 6.31 -21.21
C MET A 87 -2.36 6.75 -21.31
N TYR A 88 -3.31 5.79 -21.35
CA TYR A 88 -4.73 6.12 -21.33
C TYR A 88 -5.20 6.65 -19.96
N CYS A 89 -4.55 6.23 -18.87
CA CYS A 89 -4.86 6.65 -17.51
C CYS A 89 -4.18 7.98 -17.14
N GLN A 90 -3.25 8.48 -17.97
CA GLN A 90 -2.44 9.66 -17.68
C GLN A 90 -3.27 10.90 -17.35
N GLU A 91 -4.21 11.28 -18.22
CA GLU A 91 -5.02 12.49 -18.03
C GLU A 91 -5.84 12.42 -16.73
N GLU A 92 -6.35 11.23 -16.38
CA GLU A 92 -7.12 11.02 -15.14
C GLU A 92 -6.22 11.06 -13.90
N VAL A 93 -5.02 10.50 -13.96
CA VAL A 93 -4.03 10.57 -12.86
C VAL A 93 -3.58 12.02 -12.64
N GLU A 94 -3.30 12.77 -13.70
CA GLU A 94 -2.95 14.18 -13.62
C GLU A 94 -4.10 15.04 -13.07
N ALA A 95 -5.34 14.76 -13.47
CA ALA A 95 -6.52 15.43 -12.93
C ALA A 95 -6.70 15.15 -11.43
N GLN A 96 -6.55 13.89 -10.99
CA GLN A 96 -6.61 13.55 -9.58
C GLN A 96 -5.46 14.17 -8.78
N PHE A 97 -4.28 14.29 -9.38
CA PHE A 97 -3.14 14.95 -8.75
C PHE A 97 -3.35 16.46 -8.62
N ALA A 98 -3.92 17.12 -9.63
CA ALA A 98 -4.29 18.52 -9.56
C ALA A 98 -5.35 18.78 -8.48
N GLU A 99 -6.41 17.96 -8.41
CA GLU A 99 -7.42 18.05 -7.34
C GLU A 99 -6.81 17.85 -5.94
N TRP A 100 -5.87 16.91 -5.81
CA TRP A 100 -5.16 16.65 -4.57
C TRP A 100 -4.29 17.86 -4.15
N LEU A 101 -3.56 18.47 -5.09
CA LEU A 101 -2.76 19.68 -4.84
C LEU A 101 -3.63 20.88 -4.43
N GLU A 102 -4.79 21.06 -5.07
CA GLU A 102 -5.74 22.11 -4.72
C GLU A 102 -6.36 21.88 -3.33
N THR A 103 -6.62 20.64 -2.95
CA THR A 103 -7.09 20.29 -1.60
C THR A 103 -6.02 20.55 -0.53
N GLN A 104 -4.75 20.29 -0.84
CA GLN A 104 -3.63 20.60 0.05
C GLN A 104 -3.39 22.12 0.19
N ARG A 105 -3.59 22.89 -0.88
CA ARG A 105 -3.51 24.36 -0.86
C ARG A 105 -4.70 25.00 -0.14
N GLY A 106 -5.91 24.46 -0.33
CA GLY A 106 -7.11 24.90 0.39
C GLY A 106 -7.05 24.62 1.89
N ALA A 107 -6.41 23.52 2.32
CA ALA A 107 -6.20 23.20 3.73
C ALA A 107 -5.33 24.24 4.49
N SER A 108 -4.50 25.02 3.78
CA SER A 108 -3.70 26.09 4.39
C SER A 108 -4.34 27.49 4.26
N ALA A 109 -5.44 27.66 3.52
CA ALA A 109 -5.95 28.98 3.14
C ALA A 109 -7.44 29.25 3.42
N THR A 110 -8.26 28.27 3.79
CA THR A 110 -9.71 28.51 3.97
C THR A 110 -10.26 27.98 5.29
N ALA A 111 -9.77 28.55 6.39
CA ALA A 111 -10.66 28.90 7.49
C ALA A 111 -11.18 30.31 7.22
N THR A 112 -12.35 30.42 6.58
CA THR A 112 -13.34 31.53 6.65
C THR A 112 -14.27 31.42 5.43
N GLU A 113 -15.50 31.00 5.74
CA GLU A 113 -16.79 31.39 5.15
C GLU A 113 -17.25 30.93 3.74
N ALA A 114 -18.36 30.17 3.82
CA ALA A 114 -19.63 30.33 3.11
C ALA A 114 -19.89 29.51 1.83
N GLY A 115 -21.04 28.80 1.84
CA GLY A 115 -21.75 28.44 0.62
C GLY A 115 -22.55 27.13 0.61
N ASP A 116 -23.53 27.02 1.51
CA ASP A 116 -24.75 26.18 1.51
C ASP A 116 -25.01 25.18 0.36
N GLY A 117 -25.19 23.92 0.76
CA GLY A 117 -25.70 22.80 -0.03
C GLY A 117 -26.17 21.68 0.88
N GLU A 118 -27.23 21.96 1.64
CA GLU A 118 -27.81 21.10 2.67
C GLU A 118 -28.60 19.93 2.06
N LYS A 119 -28.11 18.70 2.25
CA LYS A 119 -28.83 17.45 2.59
C LYS A 119 -27.96 16.21 2.32
N ASP A 120 -26.96 15.99 3.18
CA ASP A 120 -26.37 14.66 3.48
C ASP A 120 -25.39 14.73 4.68
N ALA A 121 -25.66 15.62 5.64
CA ALA A 121 -24.70 16.00 6.68
C ALA A 121 -24.66 15.07 7.92
N ALA A 122 -25.29 13.88 7.89
CA ALA A 122 -25.29 12.95 9.02
C ALA A 122 -24.41 11.69 8.84
N LYS A 123 -23.71 11.55 7.70
CA LYS A 123 -22.75 10.44 7.46
C LYS A 123 -21.33 10.90 7.06
N ALA A 124 -21.09 12.22 7.03
CA ALA A 124 -19.85 12.80 6.50
C ALA A 124 -18.75 13.05 7.55
N ASP A 125 -18.98 12.77 8.82
CA ASP A 125 -17.99 13.03 9.89
C ASP A 125 -17.07 11.83 10.19
N GLU A 126 -17.47 10.62 9.81
CA GLU A 126 -16.69 9.41 10.12
C GLU A 126 -15.43 9.26 9.25
N GLY A 127 -15.20 10.06 8.21
CA GLY A 127 -14.10 9.83 7.25
C GLY A 127 -13.12 10.98 7.04
N ARG A 128 -13.24 12.10 7.77
CA ARG A 128 -12.40 13.29 7.51
C ARG A 128 -10.93 12.99 7.81
N GLY A 129 -10.11 12.87 6.76
CA GLY A 129 -8.66 12.68 6.85
C GLY A 129 -8.17 11.23 6.69
N LEU A 130 -9.04 10.27 6.40
CA LEU A 130 -8.66 8.88 6.15
C LEU A 130 -8.51 8.58 4.66
N PRO A 131 -7.58 7.68 4.27
CA PRO A 131 -7.39 7.29 2.87
C PRO A 131 -8.55 6.47 2.31
N PHE A 132 -9.28 5.74 3.16
CA PHE A 132 -10.42 4.89 2.81
C PHE A 132 -11.57 5.06 3.83
N PRO A 133 -12.81 4.70 3.47
CA PRO A 133 -13.92 4.70 4.42
C PRO A 133 -13.62 3.82 5.65
N ARG A 134 -13.99 4.27 6.84
CA ARG A 134 -13.75 3.51 8.10
C ARG A 134 -14.31 2.10 8.05
N THR A 135 -15.46 1.91 7.44
CA THR A 135 -16.11 0.60 7.29
C THR A 135 -15.28 -0.37 6.45
N VAL A 136 -14.59 0.14 5.42
CA VAL A 136 -13.71 -0.64 4.55
C VAL A 136 -12.44 -1.04 5.31
N ILE A 137 -11.83 -0.09 6.03
CA ILE A 137 -10.66 -0.36 6.88
C ILE A 137 -11.01 -1.39 7.95
N ALA A 138 -12.12 -1.21 8.67
CA ALA A 138 -12.56 -2.14 9.71
C ALA A 138 -12.83 -3.56 9.15
N ALA A 139 -13.49 -3.65 7.99
CA ALA A 139 -13.72 -4.94 7.32
C ALA A 139 -12.39 -5.65 6.98
N HIS A 140 -11.41 -4.92 6.45
CA HIS A 140 -10.10 -5.48 6.13
C HIS A 140 -9.30 -5.93 7.35
N LEU A 141 -9.34 -5.17 8.45
CA LEU A 141 -8.71 -5.59 9.70
C LEU A 141 -9.36 -6.89 10.23
N ALA A 142 -10.69 -7.00 10.12
CA ALA A 142 -11.42 -8.21 10.51
C ALA A 142 -11.09 -9.41 9.62
N ASP A 143 -11.09 -9.23 8.30
CA ASP A 143 -10.76 -10.26 7.32
C ASP A 143 -9.31 -10.74 7.46
N SER A 144 -8.39 -9.80 7.65
CA SER A 144 -6.98 -10.04 7.92
C SER A 144 -6.80 -10.87 9.20
N ARG A 145 -7.48 -10.50 10.30
CA ARG A 145 -7.45 -11.28 11.55
C ARG A 145 -7.98 -12.70 11.34
N ALA A 146 -9.10 -12.84 10.65
CA ALA A 146 -9.68 -14.15 10.37
C ALA A 146 -8.74 -15.02 9.50
N ALA A 147 -8.05 -14.43 8.55
CA ALA A 147 -7.05 -15.10 7.73
C ALA A 147 -5.82 -15.53 8.54
N LEU A 148 -5.30 -14.69 9.45
CA LEU A 148 -4.22 -15.08 10.37
C LEU A 148 -4.64 -16.25 11.28
N GLY A 149 -5.87 -16.22 11.80
CA GLY A 149 -6.42 -17.34 12.59
C GLY A 149 -6.49 -18.65 11.81
N ARG A 150 -6.97 -18.60 10.55
CA ARG A 150 -6.97 -19.79 9.66
C ARG A 150 -5.55 -20.29 9.38
N ALA A 151 -4.60 -19.37 9.17
CA ALA A 151 -3.20 -19.71 8.92
C ALA A 151 -2.54 -20.36 10.14
N LEU A 152 -2.90 -19.93 11.36
CA LEU A 152 -2.45 -20.52 12.62
C LEU A 152 -2.99 -21.93 12.80
N GLU A 153 -4.31 -22.12 12.69
CA GLU A 153 -4.93 -23.43 12.89
C GLU A 153 -4.44 -24.46 11.86
N ALA A 154 -4.16 -24.05 10.62
CA ALA A 154 -3.61 -24.94 9.59
C ALA A 154 -2.21 -25.49 9.93
N ARG A 155 -1.49 -24.84 10.85
CA ARG A 155 -0.09 -25.12 11.22
C ARG A 155 0.07 -25.71 12.61
N ARG A 156 -0.99 -25.62 13.41
CA ARG A 156 -0.98 -26.10 14.79
C ARG A 156 -0.58 -27.57 14.85
N GLY A 157 0.46 -27.87 15.63
CA GLY A 157 0.95 -29.24 15.82
C GLY A 157 1.91 -29.75 14.73
N ARG A 158 2.34 -28.90 13.79
CA ARG A 158 3.43 -29.25 12.86
C ARG A 158 4.79 -29.02 13.52
N ALA A 159 5.66 -30.02 13.46
CA ALA A 159 7.01 -29.93 14.01
C ALA A 159 7.82 -28.87 13.24
N GLY A 160 8.47 -27.95 13.97
CA GLY A 160 9.31 -26.89 13.38
C GLY A 160 8.57 -25.61 12.97
N GLU A 161 7.25 -25.52 13.14
CA GLU A 161 6.46 -24.31 12.86
C GLU A 161 6.02 -23.54 14.13
N GLU A 162 6.63 -23.85 15.28
CA GLU A 162 6.27 -23.27 16.59
C GLU A 162 6.46 -21.75 16.63
N GLU A 163 7.61 -21.26 16.14
CA GLU A 163 7.89 -19.82 16.04
C GLU A 163 6.90 -19.10 15.13
N VAL A 164 6.51 -19.72 14.02
CA VAL A 164 5.53 -19.17 13.07
C VAL A 164 4.16 -19.11 13.72
N CYS A 165 3.76 -20.15 14.45
CA CYS A 165 2.51 -20.18 15.19
C CYS A 165 2.47 -19.10 16.28
N GLU A 166 3.56 -18.91 17.02
CA GLU A 166 3.66 -17.83 18.02
C GLU A 166 3.55 -16.45 17.37
N ALA A 167 4.26 -16.22 16.26
CA ALA A 167 4.22 -14.98 15.50
C ALA A 167 2.81 -14.68 14.95
N LEU A 168 2.12 -15.69 14.39
CA LEU A 168 0.74 -15.58 13.90
C LEU A 168 -0.24 -15.26 15.03
N ALA A 169 -0.13 -15.94 16.17
CA ALA A 169 -0.97 -15.67 17.33
C ALA A 169 -0.75 -14.26 17.87
N ARG A 170 0.51 -13.84 18.01
CA ARG A 170 0.88 -12.47 18.45
C ARG A 170 0.36 -11.41 17.49
N ALA A 171 0.49 -11.64 16.18
CA ALA A 171 0.00 -10.71 15.17
C ALA A 171 -1.52 -10.60 15.17
N ALA A 172 -2.24 -11.72 15.33
CA ALA A 172 -3.70 -11.73 15.42
C ALA A 172 -4.21 -10.95 16.64
N THR A 173 -3.59 -11.15 17.82
CA THR A 173 -3.92 -10.38 19.03
C THR A 173 -3.66 -8.89 18.84
N ARG A 174 -2.49 -8.52 18.30
CA ARG A 174 -2.16 -7.11 18.08
C ARG A 174 -3.09 -6.45 17.06
N LEU A 175 -3.50 -7.19 16.03
CA LEU A 175 -4.44 -6.69 15.02
C LEU A 175 -5.83 -6.46 15.60
N GLU A 176 -6.28 -7.30 16.55
CA GLU A 176 -7.54 -7.10 17.28
C GLU A 176 -7.51 -5.85 18.17
N GLU A 177 -6.39 -5.60 18.85
CA GLU A 177 -6.18 -4.36 19.61
C GLU A 177 -6.25 -3.13 18.69
N LEU A 178 -5.51 -3.16 17.57
CA LEU A 178 -5.50 -2.07 16.59
C LEU A 178 -6.89 -1.82 15.99
N ALA A 179 -7.64 -2.87 15.66
CA ALA A 179 -9.01 -2.74 15.16
C ALA A 179 -9.93 -2.11 16.20
N SER A 180 -9.84 -2.56 17.46
CA SER A 180 -10.64 -2.02 18.56
C SER A 180 -10.30 -0.55 18.87
N ASP A 181 -9.02 -0.18 18.78
CA ASP A 181 -8.56 1.19 18.98
C ASP A 181 -9.00 2.08 17.81
N PHE A 182 -8.89 1.59 16.58
CA PHE A 182 -9.35 2.29 15.39
C PHE A 182 -10.85 2.57 15.45
N GLU A 183 -11.67 1.57 15.82
CA GLU A 183 -13.12 1.72 15.96
C GLU A 183 -13.52 2.73 17.05
N ARG A 184 -12.84 2.72 18.20
CA ARG A 184 -13.12 3.63 19.32
C ARG A 184 -12.60 5.05 19.12
N ALA A 185 -11.59 5.23 18.27
CA ALA A 185 -11.00 6.54 18.03
C ALA A 185 -11.99 7.47 17.30
N ALA A 186 -12.30 8.61 17.92
CA ALA A 186 -13.10 9.67 17.30
C ALA A 186 -12.42 10.24 16.05
N ARG A 187 -11.07 10.27 16.04
CA ARG A 187 -10.24 10.66 14.89
C ARG A 187 -9.05 9.68 14.79
N PRO A 188 -9.17 8.61 14.00
CA PRO A 188 -8.11 7.62 13.89
C PRO A 188 -7.02 8.13 12.96
N ASP A 189 -5.78 7.76 13.29
CA ASP A 189 -4.60 8.06 12.49
C ASP A 189 -4.32 6.87 11.55
N ALA A 190 -4.56 7.06 10.25
CA ALA A 190 -4.31 6.04 9.25
C ALA A 190 -2.83 5.79 8.99
N GLU A 191 -1.96 6.79 9.17
CA GLU A 191 -0.52 6.65 8.96
C GLU A 191 0.08 5.80 10.08
N GLN A 192 -0.32 6.07 11.32
CA GLN A 192 0.08 5.26 12.47
C GLN A 192 -0.46 3.82 12.39
N LEU A 193 -1.70 3.66 11.96
CA LEU A 193 -2.28 2.33 11.71
C LEU A 193 -1.47 1.58 10.64
N GLU A 194 -1.18 2.22 9.50
CA GLU A 194 -0.41 1.61 8.41
C GLU A 194 1.01 1.22 8.83
N SER A 195 1.69 2.09 9.59
CA SER A 195 3.01 1.76 10.16
C SER A 195 2.92 0.52 11.06
N SER A 196 1.88 0.44 11.89
CA SER A 196 1.67 -0.71 12.78
C SER A 196 1.38 -2.00 12.01
N LEU A 197 0.62 -1.93 10.91
CA LEU A 197 0.38 -3.08 10.03
C LEU A 197 1.65 -3.52 9.31
N THR A 198 2.48 -2.57 8.84
CA THR A 198 3.78 -2.85 8.21
C THR A 198 4.75 -3.55 9.17
N ASP A 199 4.75 -3.15 10.45
CA ASP A 199 5.56 -3.80 11.48
C ASP A 199 5.11 -5.24 11.75
N LEU A 200 3.79 -5.49 11.73
CA LEU A 200 3.22 -6.83 11.84
C LEU A 200 3.55 -7.70 10.63
N GLU A 201 3.48 -7.16 9.41
CA GLU A 201 3.94 -7.87 8.21
C GLU A 201 5.43 -8.25 8.32
N SER A 202 6.27 -7.31 8.78
CA SER A 202 7.70 -7.55 8.95
C SER A 202 8.01 -8.59 10.04
N LEU A 203 7.19 -8.67 11.09
CA LEU A 203 7.27 -9.73 12.10
C LEU A 203 6.91 -11.09 11.50
N LEU A 204 5.83 -11.17 10.74
CA LEU A 204 5.37 -12.41 10.10
C LEU A 204 6.37 -12.89 9.05
N ASP A 205 6.89 -12.01 8.21
CA ASP A 205 7.90 -12.34 7.20
C ASP A 205 9.17 -12.93 7.81
N ARG A 206 9.63 -12.37 8.94
CA ARG A 206 10.81 -12.88 9.65
C ARG A 206 10.57 -14.28 10.21
N ALA A 207 9.42 -14.51 10.84
CA ALA A 207 9.06 -15.82 11.38
C ALA A 207 8.88 -16.86 10.27
N LEU A 208 8.27 -16.48 9.15
CA LEU A 208 8.17 -17.36 7.99
C LEU A 208 9.55 -17.72 7.47
N ARG A 209 10.45 -16.75 7.28
CA ARG A 209 11.82 -17.00 6.81
C ARG A 209 12.64 -17.87 7.77
N SER A 210 12.46 -17.74 9.09
CA SER A 210 13.19 -18.58 10.07
C SER A 210 12.77 -20.05 10.03
N SER A 211 11.54 -20.34 9.58
CA SER A 211 11.04 -21.71 9.44
C SER A 211 11.52 -22.45 8.18
N LEU A 212 12.07 -21.75 7.18
CA LEU A 212 12.59 -22.36 5.97
C LEU A 212 14.10 -22.65 6.07
N SER A 213 14.53 -23.70 5.37
CA SER A 213 15.95 -23.95 5.17
C SER A 213 16.57 -22.91 4.23
N ALA A 214 17.89 -22.73 4.32
CA ALA A 214 18.63 -21.86 3.41
C ALA A 214 18.43 -22.26 1.94
N ASP A 215 18.42 -23.57 1.65
CA ASP A 215 18.22 -24.09 0.29
C ASP A 215 16.84 -23.72 -0.26
N ALA A 216 15.78 -23.82 0.56
CA ALA A 216 14.44 -23.46 0.14
C ALA A 216 14.28 -21.94 -0.08
N LEU A 217 14.94 -21.11 0.74
CA LEU A 217 14.96 -19.67 0.55
C LEU A 217 15.68 -19.27 -0.76
N GLU A 218 16.79 -19.94 -1.08
CA GLU A 218 17.51 -19.72 -2.35
C GLU A 218 16.71 -20.20 -3.56
N GLU A 219 16.00 -21.32 -3.47
CA GLU A 219 15.12 -21.81 -4.53
C GLU A 219 13.99 -20.80 -4.82
N MET A 220 13.32 -20.31 -3.78
CA MET A 220 12.31 -19.25 -3.91
C MET A 220 12.87 -17.95 -4.50
N ARG A 221 14.12 -17.61 -4.17
CA ARG A 221 14.81 -16.46 -4.76
C ARG A 221 15.13 -16.70 -6.24
N ALA A 222 15.56 -17.91 -6.61
CA ALA A 222 15.85 -18.26 -7.99
C ALA A 222 14.59 -18.21 -8.87
N GLU A 223 13.46 -18.72 -8.38
CA GLU A 223 12.17 -18.64 -9.07
C GLU A 223 11.74 -17.19 -9.31
N ALA A 224 11.84 -16.35 -8.28
CA ALA A 224 11.54 -14.92 -8.41
C ALA A 224 12.51 -14.22 -9.38
N ALA A 225 13.77 -14.63 -9.43
CA ALA A 225 14.77 -14.09 -10.36
C ALA A 225 14.48 -14.46 -11.82
N GLU A 226 13.97 -15.67 -12.08
CA GLU A 226 13.51 -16.09 -13.40
C GLU A 226 12.33 -15.26 -13.90
N GLN A 227 11.37 -14.94 -13.02
CA GLN A 227 10.25 -14.05 -13.36
C GLN A 227 10.74 -12.63 -13.75
N LEU A 228 11.82 -12.16 -13.12
CA LEU A 228 12.43 -10.86 -13.40
C LEU A 228 13.49 -10.89 -14.51
N ARG A 229 13.78 -12.04 -15.12
CA ARG A 229 14.89 -12.20 -16.07
C ARG A 229 14.78 -11.26 -17.28
N ALA A 230 13.56 -11.04 -17.77
CA ALA A 230 13.29 -10.13 -18.89
C ALA A 230 13.52 -8.65 -18.56
N TYR A 231 13.52 -8.30 -17.26
CA TYR A 231 13.61 -6.92 -16.77
C TYR A 231 14.97 -6.58 -16.18
N ARG A 232 15.80 -7.59 -15.87
CA ARG A 232 17.13 -7.44 -15.27
C ARG A 232 18.04 -6.43 -15.97
N SER A 233 18.00 -6.35 -17.29
CA SER A 233 18.84 -5.41 -18.07
C SER A 233 18.31 -3.98 -18.11
N ARG A 234 17.05 -3.76 -17.70
CA ARG A 234 16.37 -2.47 -17.70
C ARG A 234 16.24 -1.85 -16.31
N MET A 235 16.63 -2.58 -15.27
CA MET A 235 16.54 -2.16 -13.88
C MET A 235 17.94 -1.84 -13.33
N GLU A 236 18.01 -0.76 -12.57
CA GLU A 236 19.19 -0.45 -11.76
C GLU A 236 19.38 -1.56 -10.69
N ARG A 237 20.62 -1.76 -10.23
CA ARG A 237 20.97 -2.95 -9.45
C ARG A 237 20.26 -2.99 -8.09
N ALA A 238 20.25 -1.89 -7.35
CA ALA A 238 19.55 -1.84 -6.05
C ALA A 238 18.04 -2.06 -6.27
N THR A 239 17.53 -1.51 -7.37
CA THR A 239 16.16 -1.68 -7.83
C THR A 239 15.82 -3.17 -8.10
N TYR A 240 16.68 -3.89 -8.82
CA TYR A 240 16.50 -5.31 -9.07
C TYR A 240 16.51 -6.15 -7.78
N GLU A 241 17.48 -5.92 -6.89
CA GLU A 241 17.61 -6.66 -5.63
C GLU A 241 16.39 -6.48 -4.72
N GLN A 242 15.88 -5.25 -4.59
CA GLN A 242 14.68 -4.97 -3.81
C GLN A 242 13.41 -5.61 -4.40
N THR A 243 13.28 -5.63 -5.74
CA THR A 243 12.14 -6.28 -6.42
C THR A 243 12.15 -7.78 -6.16
N LEU A 244 13.33 -8.38 -6.25
CA LEU A 244 13.55 -9.79 -6.02
C LEU A 244 13.15 -10.17 -4.59
N ASP A 245 13.59 -9.38 -3.61
CA ASP A 245 13.23 -9.57 -2.20
C ASP A 245 11.72 -9.50 -1.96
N ASN A 246 11.04 -8.55 -2.61
CA ASN A 246 9.60 -8.37 -2.51
C ASN A 246 8.82 -9.52 -3.16
N LEU A 247 9.24 -9.99 -4.33
CA LEU A 247 8.63 -11.14 -4.99
C LEU A 247 8.83 -12.43 -4.19
N SER A 248 10.02 -12.66 -3.65
CA SER A 248 10.26 -13.79 -2.76
C SER A 248 9.42 -13.71 -1.50
N ALA A 249 9.26 -12.51 -0.90
CA ALA A 249 8.37 -12.31 0.24
C ALA A 249 6.89 -12.56 -0.11
N LYS A 250 6.45 -12.14 -1.30
CA LYS A 250 5.09 -12.41 -1.81
C LYS A 250 4.85 -13.92 -1.97
N ALA A 251 5.74 -14.62 -2.67
CA ALA A 251 5.65 -16.07 -2.86
C ALA A 251 5.64 -16.81 -1.52
N LEU A 252 6.44 -16.36 -0.55
CA LEU A 252 6.50 -16.93 0.80
C LEU A 252 5.17 -16.78 1.53
N ARG A 253 4.58 -15.59 1.51
CA ARG A 253 3.27 -15.34 2.12
C ARG A 253 2.15 -16.13 1.45
N GLU A 254 2.16 -16.25 0.13
CA GLU A 254 1.16 -17.02 -0.63
C GLU A 254 1.26 -18.52 -0.32
N ALA A 255 2.47 -19.08 -0.33
CA ALA A 255 2.71 -20.46 0.11
C ALA A 255 2.27 -20.66 1.57
N ALA A 256 2.51 -19.64 2.41
CA ALA A 256 2.10 -19.65 3.80
C ALA A 256 0.60 -19.35 4.03
N ARG A 257 -0.16 -18.95 3.00
CA ARG A 257 -1.54 -18.43 3.12
C ARG A 257 -1.68 -17.31 4.16
N VAL A 258 -0.66 -16.48 4.29
CA VAL A 258 -0.66 -15.29 5.16
C VAL A 258 -1.04 -14.09 4.31
N PRO A 259 -2.10 -13.33 4.68
CA PRO A 259 -2.55 -12.17 3.91
C PRO A 259 -1.57 -10.99 4.04
N ARG A 260 -1.69 -10.02 3.14
CA ARG A 260 -1.16 -8.67 3.37
C ARG A 260 -2.08 -7.92 4.32
N LEU A 261 -1.49 -7.24 5.29
CA LEU A 261 -2.18 -6.49 6.34
C LEU A 261 -2.24 -5.00 6.01
N SER A 262 -1.29 -4.49 5.23
CA SER A 262 -1.24 -3.08 4.85
C SER A 262 -2.55 -2.59 4.21
N LEU A 263 -2.95 -1.36 4.56
CA LEU A 263 -4.12 -0.66 4.02
C LEU A 263 -3.95 -0.32 2.54
N PHE A 264 -2.73 -0.38 1.98
CA PHE A 264 -2.51 -0.19 0.55
C PHE A 264 -3.13 -1.28 -0.32
N TYR A 265 -3.54 -2.42 0.27
CA TYR A 265 -4.17 -3.55 -0.42
C TYR A 265 -5.69 -3.59 -0.30
N LEU A 266 -6.30 -2.54 0.25
CA LEU A 266 -7.75 -2.33 0.31
C LEU A 266 -8.40 -2.14 -1.06
#